data_AF-A0A5J4UKN6-F1
#
_entry.id   AF-A0A5J4UKN6-F1
#
_cell.length_a   1.000
_cell.length_b   1.000
_cell.length_c   1.000
_cell.angle_alpha   90.00
_cell.angle_beta   90.00
_cell.angle_gamma   90.00
#
_symmetry.space_group_name_H-M   'P 1'
#
loop_
_entity.id
_entity.type
_entity.pdbx_description
1 polymer ?
#
loop_
_entity_poly.entity_id
_entity_poly.type
_entity_poly.pdbx_seq_one_letter_code
_entity_poly.pdbx_strand_id
1 'polypeptide(L)'
;MIFIVALFQIISSLNFPGSWDSLLIHHQKFEVDSKGDILIDGSSDETRYDNVNITDIHLLNSEISETSNSFRLIPANVINTLKASSRQNFNYERCLVLNNSIKFADLALYGYYAYVRQGANITASLVYNLESNPKNVYGKLNDGNIIRVYGRDDGCEQDNYMYTFGFEINGVVPSNCISNNAILPGHEDAPEGTNMPQTPTKCQNTEIPFTRYLQGFKYGGINKVNNEQMKLYLTRTGPVLTGSTSNQNINIIIGWETGQKGGEQWIVANQKILSVGSGNERYFDIYYEEEKIPFITDEYPNDVLYNGSVLYCDGSCPDPVTEDSDKDKEQEQEQEQVVDCLKTPDDPDCTDESADKADQDGTGLISAVLRIMIVALVLPAIVLFV
;
A
#
# COMPACT_ATOMS: atom_id res chain seq x y z
N MET A 1 -34.19 -16.02 -13.30
CA MET A 1 -33.75 -14.97 -12.36
C MET A 1 -33.72 -15.51 -10.92
N ILE A 2 -33.09 -16.68 -10.69
CA ILE A 2 -32.98 -17.36 -9.38
C ILE A 2 -31.53 -17.88 -9.13
N PHE A 3 -30.66 -17.87 -10.16
CA PHE A 3 -29.28 -18.39 -10.06
C PHE A 3 -28.21 -17.38 -9.62
N ILE A 4 -28.55 -16.10 -9.41
CA ILE A 4 -27.57 -15.05 -9.05
C ILE A 4 -27.34 -14.95 -7.53
N VAL A 5 -28.26 -15.47 -6.71
CA VAL A 5 -28.17 -15.37 -5.24
C VAL A 5 -27.08 -16.28 -4.66
N ALA A 6 -26.73 -17.38 -5.32
CA ALA A 6 -25.65 -18.27 -4.88
C ALA A 6 -24.25 -17.73 -5.21
N LEU A 7 -24.11 -16.85 -6.22
CA LEU A 7 -22.82 -16.29 -6.61
C LEU A 7 -22.39 -15.15 -5.67
N PHE A 8 -23.35 -14.40 -5.11
CA PHE A 8 -23.08 -13.35 -4.12
C PHE A 8 -22.57 -13.94 -2.79
N GLN A 9 -23.03 -15.13 -2.37
CA GLN A 9 -22.50 -15.80 -1.18
C GLN A 9 -21.05 -16.28 -1.31
N ILE A 10 -20.48 -16.32 -2.52
CA ILE A 10 -19.08 -16.74 -2.72
C ILE A 10 -18.11 -15.64 -2.27
N ILE A 11 -18.51 -14.35 -2.25
CA ILE A 11 -17.55 -13.26 -2.00
C ILE A 11 -18.09 -12.10 -1.13
N SER A 12 -19.40 -11.80 -1.10
CA SER A 12 -19.93 -10.66 -0.31
C SER A 12 -20.03 -10.91 1.20
N SER A 13 -19.55 -12.06 1.62
CA SER A 13 -19.28 -12.37 3.00
C SER A 13 -17.91 -13.03 2.99
N LEU A 14 -17.00 -12.52 3.81
CA LEU A 14 -15.98 -13.33 4.47
C LEU A 14 -16.68 -14.42 5.32
N ASN A 15 -17.56 -15.23 4.71
CA ASN A 15 -18.06 -16.48 5.25
C ASN A 15 -16.92 -17.47 5.03
N PHE A 16 -15.87 -17.23 5.79
CA PHE A 16 -14.73 -18.11 5.93
C PHE A 16 -15.28 -19.51 6.23
N PRO A 17 -15.04 -20.51 5.36
CA PRO A 17 -15.45 -21.88 5.65
C PRO A 17 -14.86 -22.33 7.00
N GLY A 18 -15.55 -23.25 7.67
CA GLY A 18 -15.29 -23.65 9.05
C GLY A 18 -13.82 -23.97 9.37
N SER A 19 -13.39 -23.50 10.55
CA SER A 19 -12.09 -23.69 11.23
C SER A 19 -10.84 -23.32 10.44
N TRP A 20 -10.74 -22.06 10.03
CA TRP A 20 -9.43 -21.47 9.73
C TRP A 20 -8.58 -21.45 11.00
N ASP A 21 -7.35 -21.94 10.90
CA ASP A 21 -6.37 -21.90 11.98
C ASP A 21 -5.96 -20.45 12.21
N SER A 22 -6.06 -19.97 13.45
CA SER A 22 -5.79 -18.58 13.78
C SER A 22 -4.31 -18.19 13.71
N LEU A 23 -3.41 -19.13 13.43
CA LEU A 23 -2.01 -18.87 13.07
C LEU A 23 -1.76 -18.70 11.57
N LEU A 24 -2.78 -18.85 10.72
CA LEU A 24 -2.65 -18.71 9.28
C LEU A 24 -3.12 -17.33 8.79
N ILE A 25 -2.29 -16.71 7.96
CA ILE A 25 -2.69 -15.63 7.08
C ILE A 25 -3.27 -16.24 5.81
N HIS A 26 -4.50 -15.85 5.47
CA HIS A 26 -5.19 -16.32 4.29
C HIS A 26 -5.13 -15.27 3.19
N HIS A 27 -4.43 -15.58 2.10
CA HIS A 27 -4.28 -14.71 0.94
C HIS A 27 -4.99 -15.29 -0.27
N GLN A 28 -5.74 -14.46 -0.99
CA GLN A 28 -6.43 -14.86 -2.20
C GLN A 28 -5.41 -15.05 -3.33
N LYS A 29 -5.20 -16.28 -3.78
CA LYS A 29 -4.34 -16.53 -4.95
C LYS A 29 -4.97 -15.94 -6.19
N PHE A 30 -4.11 -15.44 -7.06
CA PHE A 30 -4.49 -15.09 -8.41
C PHE A 30 -3.30 -15.13 -9.36
N GLU A 31 -3.61 -15.28 -10.64
CA GLU A 31 -2.66 -15.16 -11.75
C GLU A 31 -3.04 -13.95 -12.60
N VAL A 32 -2.04 -13.19 -13.04
CA VAL A 32 -2.22 -12.09 -14.00
C VAL A 32 -1.83 -12.61 -15.38
N ASP A 33 -2.76 -12.53 -16.34
CA ASP A 33 -2.52 -13.00 -17.70
C ASP A 33 -1.73 -11.96 -18.54
N SER A 34 -1.40 -12.31 -19.78
CA SER A 34 -0.65 -11.43 -20.69
C SER A 34 -1.37 -10.12 -21.07
N LYS A 35 -2.67 -10.03 -20.81
CA LYS A 35 -3.49 -8.83 -21.05
C LYS A 35 -3.65 -7.96 -19.80
N GLY A 36 -3.13 -8.42 -18.66
CA GLY A 36 -3.31 -7.78 -17.37
C GLY A 36 -4.64 -8.11 -16.70
N ASP A 37 -5.37 -9.12 -17.17
CA ASP A 37 -6.58 -9.60 -16.51
C ASP A 37 -6.21 -10.62 -15.42
N ILE A 38 -7.05 -10.71 -14.39
CA ILE A 38 -6.85 -11.63 -13.27
C ILE A 38 -7.63 -12.92 -13.47
N LEU A 39 -7.02 -14.06 -13.13
CA LEU A 39 -7.70 -15.33 -12.93
C LEU A 39 -7.55 -15.80 -11.47
N ILE A 40 -8.68 -16.10 -10.83
CA ILE A 40 -8.76 -16.74 -9.51
C ILE A 40 -9.23 -18.18 -9.70
N ASP A 41 -8.42 -19.15 -9.29
CA ASP A 41 -8.83 -20.56 -9.31
C ASP A 41 -9.63 -20.92 -8.06
N GLY A 42 -10.93 -20.69 -8.14
CA GLY A 42 -11.89 -20.99 -7.09
C GLY A 42 -12.41 -22.43 -7.09
N SER A 43 -11.75 -23.38 -7.77
CA SER A 43 -12.23 -24.77 -7.88
C SER A 43 -12.09 -25.58 -6.58
N SER A 44 -11.25 -25.12 -5.66
CA SER A 44 -11.05 -25.66 -4.31
C SER A 44 -10.51 -24.56 -3.38
N ASP A 45 -10.51 -24.81 -2.07
CA ASP A 45 -9.89 -23.87 -1.13
C ASP A 45 -8.36 -23.85 -1.29
N GLU A 46 -7.72 -24.98 -1.61
CA GLU A 46 -6.26 -25.05 -1.80
C GLU A 46 -5.78 -24.30 -3.05
N THR A 47 -6.61 -24.27 -4.11
CA THR A 47 -6.31 -23.48 -5.32
C THR A 47 -6.66 -22.02 -5.12
N ARG A 48 -7.67 -21.71 -4.30
CA ARG A 48 -8.14 -20.35 -4.07
C ARG A 48 -7.25 -19.58 -3.11
N TYR A 49 -6.73 -20.20 -2.07
CA TYR A 49 -6.03 -19.49 -0.99
C TYR A 49 -4.62 -19.99 -0.77
N ASP A 50 -3.67 -19.07 -0.64
CA ASP A 50 -2.40 -19.33 0.00
C ASP A 50 -2.58 -19.15 1.51
N ASN A 51 -2.05 -20.10 2.27
CA ASN A 51 -2.08 -20.06 3.72
C ASN A 51 -0.64 -19.96 4.22
N VAL A 52 -0.30 -18.85 4.86
CA VAL A 52 1.04 -18.60 5.40
C VAL A 52 0.98 -18.66 6.91
N ASN A 53 1.77 -19.53 7.53
CA ASN A 53 1.87 -19.56 8.98
C ASN A 53 2.59 -18.30 9.46
N ILE A 54 1.97 -17.56 10.39
CA ILE A 54 2.55 -16.33 10.92
C ILE A 54 3.95 -16.55 11.52
N THR A 55 4.22 -17.74 12.05
CA THR A 55 5.53 -18.09 12.64
C THR A 55 6.64 -18.32 11.62
N ASP A 56 6.30 -18.53 10.34
CA ASP A 56 7.27 -18.62 9.24
C ASP A 56 7.78 -17.24 8.80
N ILE A 57 7.09 -16.16 9.20
CA ILE A 57 7.50 -14.78 8.93
C ILE A 57 8.48 -14.32 10.02
N HIS A 58 9.64 -13.81 9.60
CA HIS A 58 10.65 -13.29 10.52
C HIS A 58 10.12 -12.09 11.33
N LEU A 59 10.67 -11.92 12.54
CA LEU A 59 10.39 -10.74 13.36
C LEU A 59 10.83 -9.48 12.61
N LEU A 60 10.01 -8.42 12.70
CA LEU A 60 10.34 -7.09 12.20
C LEU A 60 11.57 -6.51 12.90
N ASN A 61 11.72 -6.82 14.19
CA ASN A 61 12.86 -6.45 15.01
C ASN A 61 13.29 -7.68 15.83
N SER A 62 14.51 -8.17 15.63
CA SER A 62 15.02 -9.35 16.33
C SER A 62 15.20 -9.17 17.83
N GLU A 63 15.19 -7.94 18.34
CA GLU A 63 15.35 -7.63 19.76
C GLU A 63 14.01 -7.63 20.53
N ILE A 64 12.88 -7.59 19.83
CA ILE A 64 11.54 -7.49 20.45
C ILE A 64 10.64 -8.61 19.90
N SER A 65 9.92 -9.30 20.77
CA SER A 65 9.04 -10.41 20.39
C SER A 65 7.66 -10.28 21.02
N GLU A 66 6.77 -11.20 20.66
CA GLU A 66 5.43 -11.34 21.23
C GLU A 66 5.42 -11.52 22.76
N THR A 67 6.55 -11.92 23.36
CA THR A 67 6.68 -12.09 24.82
C THR A 67 7.11 -10.83 25.56
N SER A 68 7.39 -9.73 24.85
CA SER A 68 7.79 -8.47 25.47
C SER A 68 6.62 -7.80 26.21
N ASN A 69 6.92 -7.16 27.35
CA ASN A 69 5.91 -6.45 28.17
C ASN A 69 5.23 -5.27 27.45
N SER A 70 5.89 -4.74 26.43
CA SER A 70 5.37 -3.71 25.54
C SER A 70 6.01 -3.80 24.17
N PHE A 71 5.27 -3.33 23.17
CA PHE A 71 5.70 -3.25 21.79
C PHE A 71 4.97 -2.11 21.10
N ARG A 72 5.68 -1.35 20.26
CA ARG A 72 5.12 -0.25 19.47
C ARG A 72 5.71 -0.28 18.08
N LEU A 73 4.85 -0.37 17.07
CA LEU A 73 5.24 -0.23 15.66
C LEU A 73 5.49 1.23 15.30
N ILE A 74 4.70 2.12 15.91
CA ILE A 74 4.78 3.57 15.71
C ILE A 74 5.10 4.20 17.07
N PRO A 75 6.15 5.04 17.19
CA PRO A 75 6.51 5.64 18.45
C PRO A 75 5.37 6.50 19.04
N ALA A 76 5.35 6.62 20.36
CA ALA A 76 4.35 7.43 21.06
C ALA A 76 4.35 8.88 20.53
N ASN A 77 3.15 9.45 20.41
CA ASN A 77 2.90 10.81 19.89
C ASN A 77 3.23 11.01 18.40
N VAL A 78 3.63 9.97 17.66
CA VAL A 78 3.89 10.09 16.22
C VAL A 78 2.62 9.90 15.40
N ILE A 79 1.65 9.09 15.86
CA ILE A 79 0.41 8.79 15.11
C ILE A 79 -0.27 10.06 14.60
N ASN A 80 -0.47 11.06 15.45
CA ASN A 80 -1.18 12.30 15.08
C ASN A 80 -0.39 13.19 14.09
N THR A 81 0.88 12.85 13.80
CA THR A 81 1.75 13.56 12.84
C THR A 81 1.86 12.85 11.49
N LEU A 82 1.38 11.61 11.39
CA LEU A 82 1.40 10.85 10.15
C LEU A 82 0.33 11.37 9.19
N LYS A 83 0.67 11.45 7.90
CA LYS A 83 -0.26 11.81 6.83
C LYS A 83 -1.42 10.82 6.76
N ALA A 84 -1.15 9.52 6.95
CA ALA A 84 -2.15 8.46 7.02
C ALA A 84 -3.21 8.68 8.12
N SER A 85 -2.84 9.36 9.22
CA SER A 85 -3.76 9.70 10.32
C SER A 85 -4.49 11.02 10.11
N SER A 86 -3.99 11.85 9.20
CA SER A 86 -4.53 13.20 8.98
C SER A 86 -5.84 13.16 8.21
N ARG A 87 -6.61 14.25 8.33
CA ARG A 87 -7.83 14.46 7.58
C ARG A 87 -7.59 14.38 6.07
N GLN A 88 -8.52 13.78 5.35
CA GLN A 88 -8.41 13.64 3.90
C GLN A 88 -8.78 14.94 3.19
N ASN A 89 -9.66 15.76 3.79
CA ASN A 89 -10.09 17.06 3.28
C ASN A 89 -10.73 17.00 1.88
N PHE A 90 -11.39 15.90 1.53
CA PHE A 90 -12.23 15.78 0.35
C PHE A 90 -13.45 14.91 0.63
N ASN A 91 -14.51 15.07 -0.17
CA ASN A 91 -15.73 14.29 -0.01
C ASN A 91 -15.61 12.94 -0.72
N TYR A 92 -15.06 11.96 -0.02
CA TYR A 92 -14.93 10.59 -0.54
C TYR A 92 -16.28 9.87 -0.73
N GLU A 93 -17.38 10.37 -0.17
CA GLU A 93 -18.70 9.73 -0.27
C GLU A 93 -19.27 9.78 -1.70
N ARG A 94 -18.72 10.68 -2.54
CA ARG A 94 -19.07 10.82 -3.96
C ARG A 94 -18.52 9.70 -4.85
N CYS A 95 -17.72 8.81 -4.30
CA CYS A 95 -17.12 7.67 -4.98
C CYS A 95 -17.24 6.42 -4.11
N LEU A 96 -18.10 5.47 -4.50
CA LEU A 96 -18.46 4.33 -3.65
C LEU A 96 -17.24 3.53 -3.18
N VAL A 97 -16.27 3.28 -4.07
CA VAL A 97 -15.07 2.51 -3.73
C VAL A 97 -14.16 3.26 -2.75
N LEU A 98 -13.95 4.57 -2.95
CA LEU A 98 -13.17 5.39 -2.01
C LEU A 98 -13.85 5.45 -0.65
N ASN A 99 -15.17 5.65 -0.64
CA ASN A 99 -15.97 5.66 0.57
C ASN A 99 -15.81 4.38 1.38
N ASN A 100 -15.89 3.22 0.72
CA ASN A 100 -15.73 1.93 1.38
C ASN A 100 -14.29 1.76 1.89
N SER A 101 -13.27 1.95 1.05
CA SER A 101 -11.86 1.78 1.45
C SER A 101 -11.46 2.70 2.61
N ILE A 102 -11.96 3.94 2.64
CA ILE A 102 -11.68 4.88 3.74
C ILE A 102 -12.45 4.51 5.00
N LYS A 103 -13.74 4.17 4.90
CA LYS A 103 -14.55 3.73 6.05
C LYS A 103 -14.01 2.44 6.69
N PHE A 104 -13.53 1.51 5.87
CA PHE A 104 -12.89 0.26 6.31
C PHE A 104 -11.41 0.40 6.67
N ALA A 105 -10.87 1.63 6.65
CA ALA A 105 -9.52 1.97 7.10
C ALA A 105 -8.36 1.38 6.27
N ASP A 106 -8.60 0.82 5.08
CA ASP A 106 -7.52 0.30 4.23
C ASP A 106 -6.55 1.40 3.80
N LEU A 107 -7.06 2.61 3.50
CA LEU A 107 -6.22 3.76 3.19
C LEU A 107 -5.20 4.07 4.29
N ALA A 108 -5.65 4.05 5.55
CA ALA A 108 -4.79 4.30 6.70
C ALA A 108 -3.84 3.12 6.94
N LEU A 109 -4.31 1.88 6.75
CA LEU A 109 -3.50 0.67 6.82
C LEU A 109 -2.28 0.77 5.88
N TYR A 110 -2.50 1.09 4.60
CA TYR A 110 -1.42 1.25 3.62
C TYR A 110 -0.41 2.33 4.04
N GLY A 111 -0.88 3.48 4.52
CA GLY A 111 -0.01 4.54 4.99
C GLY A 111 0.83 4.16 6.22
N TYR A 112 0.24 3.43 7.18
CA TYR A 112 0.97 2.93 8.34
C TYR A 112 1.98 1.83 7.98
N TYR A 113 1.65 0.94 7.06
CA TYR A 113 2.61 -0.05 6.55
C TYR A 113 3.78 0.62 5.83
N ALA A 114 3.52 1.62 4.98
CA ALA A 114 4.57 2.38 4.31
C ALA A 114 5.51 3.07 5.32
N TYR A 115 4.96 3.62 6.41
CA TYR A 115 5.75 4.20 7.48
C TYR A 115 6.59 3.15 8.24
N VAL A 116 5.97 2.07 8.69
CA VAL A 116 6.61 1.04 9.52
C VAL A 116 7.65 0.23 8.74
N ARG A 117 7.34 -0.14 7.49
CA ARG A 117 8.18 -1.04 6.68
C ARG A 117 9.22 -0.30 5.84
N GLN A 118 8.92 0.92 5.42
CA GLN A 118 9.70 1.66 4.43
C GLN A 118 10.03 3.10 4.86
N GLY A 119 9.68 3.50 6.10
CA GLY A 119 9.98 4.83 6.64
C GLY A 119 9.21 5.98 5.97
N ALA A 120 8.22 5.67 5.13
CA ALA A 120 7.55 6.65 4.28
C ALA A 120 6.29 7.22 4.95
N ASN A 121 6.29 8.51 5.23
CA ASN A 121 5.11 9.21 5.76
C ASN A 121 4.20 9.69 4.61
N ILE A 122 3.27 8.82 4.19
CA ILE A 122 2.37 9.03 3.05
C ILE A 122 0.91 8.83 3.43
N THR A 123 0.02 9.44 2.67
CA THR A 123 -1.36 8.99 2.50
C THR A 123 -1.39 8.26 1.17
N ALA A 124 -1.88 7.03 1.08
CA ALA A 124 -1.90 6.31 -0.19
C ALA A 124 -2.92 6.91 -1.18
N SER A 125 -2.66 6.75 -2.48
CA SER A 125 -3.59 7.11 -3.54
C SER A 125 -4.42 5.89 -3.93
N LEU A 126 -5.68 5.84 -3.48
CA LEU A 126 -6.64 4.84 -3.91
C LEU A 126 -7.04 5.05 -5.37
N VAL A 127 -7.06 6.30 -5.84
CA VAL A 127 -7.30 6.62 -7.25
C VAL A 127 -6.26 5.97 -8.14
N TYR A 128 -4.97 6.03 -7.77
CA TYR A 128 -3.92 5.32 -8.50
C TYR A 128 -4.18 3.81 -8.56
N ASN A 129 -4.63 3.19 -7.45
CA ASN A 129 -4.97 1.77 -7.46
C ASN A 129 -6.13 1.49 -8.43
N LEU A 130 -7.17 2.32 -8.44
CA LEU A 130 -8.30 2.19 -9.37
C LEU A 130 -7.88 2.37 -10.84
N GLU A 131 -7.03 3.34 -11.14
CA GLU A 131 -6.49 3.60 -12.49
C GLU A 131 -5.51 2.52 -12.97
N SER A 132 -4.92 1.77 -12.04
CA SER A 132 -3.96 0.70 -12.32
C SER A 132 -4.57 -0.70 -12.18
N ASN A 133 -5.87 -0.78 -11.88
CA ASN A 133 -6.54 -2.06 -11.68
C ASN A 133 -6.61 -2.87 -12.98
N PRO A 134 -6.52 -4.21 -12.87
CA PRO A 134 -6.95 -5.11 -13.91
C PRO A 134 -8.37 -4.79 -14.38
N LYS A 135 -8.59 -4.84 -15.70
CA LYS A 135 -9.91 -4.52 -16.28
C LYS A 135 -10.92 -5.63 -16.03
N ASN A 136 -10.46 -6.88 -15.94
CA ASN A 136 -11.31 -8.03 -15.70
C ASN A 136 -10.72 -8.91 -14.61
N VAL A 137 -11.62 -9.47 -13.79
CA VAL A 137 -11.31 -10.57 -12.90
C VAL A 137 -12.19 -11.75 -13.27
N TYR A 138 -11.56 -12.87 -13.55
CA TYR A 138 -12.20 -14.14 -13.89
C TYR A 138 -12.06 -15.11 -12.72
N GLY A 139 -13.08 -15.93 -12.52
CA GLY A 139 -13.10 -16.99 -11.53
C GLY A 139 -13.31 -18.33 -12.22
N LYS A 140 -12.44 -19.30 -11.94
CA LYS A 140 -12.64 -20.69 -12.31
C LYS A 140 -13.41 -21.41 -11.20
N LEU A 141 -14.51 -22.05 -11.57
CA LEU A 141 -15.40 -22.76 -10.65
C LEU A 141 -14.98 -24.24 -10.51
N ASN A 142 -15.59 -24.96 -9.56
CA ASN A 142 -15.30 -26.37 -9.27
C ASN A 142 -15.58 -27.31 -10.45
N ASP A 143 -16.50 -26.92 -11.35
CA ASP A 143 -16.79 -27.66 -12.58
C ASP A 143 -15.84 -27.32 -13.74
N GLY A 144 -14.84 -26.46 -13.49
CA GLY A 144 -13.86 -25.98 -14.46
C GLY A 144 -14.32 -24.80 -15.30
N ASN A 145 -15.57 -24.34 -15.16
CA ASN A 145 -16.07 -23.19 -15.92
C ASN A 145 -15.39 -21.90 -15.46
N ILE A 146 -15.02 -21.05 -16.42
CA ILE A 146 -14.47 -19.72 -16.17
C ILE A 146 -15.57 -18.69 -16.39
N ILE A 147 -15.84 -17.89 -15.37
CA ILE A 147 -16.81 -16.80 -15.41
C ILE A 147 -16.12 -15.48 -15.09
N ARG A 148 -16.63 -14.38 -15.66
CA ARG A 148 -16.23 -13.04 -15.23
C ARG A 148 -16.87 -12.73 -13.89
N VAL A 149 -16.05 -12.48 -12.88
CA VAL A 149 -16.47 -12.14 -11.52
C VAL A 149 -16.59 -10.62 -11.39
N TYR A 150 -15.56 -9.88 -11.82
CA TYR A 150 -15.49 -8.42 -11.73
C TYR A 150 -15.07 -7.73 -13.03
N GLY A 151 -15.18 -6.41 -13.04
CA GLY A 151 -14.73 -5.53 -14.12
C GLY A 151 -15.83 -4.97 -15.03
N ARG A 152 -17.10 -5.24 -14.73
CA ARG A 152 -18.22 -4.71 -15.53
C ARG A 152 -18.31 -3.18 -15.48
N ASP A 153 -17.89 -2.61 -14.37
CA ASP A 153 -17.99 -1.20 -14.05
C ASP A 153 -16.57 -0.61 -13.91
N ASP A 154 -16.45 0.70 -14.04
CA ASP A 154 -15.19 1.43 -14.04
C ASP A 154 -15.18 2.52 -12.94
N GLY A 155 -13.98 2.90 -12.49
CA GLY A 155 -13.80 3.99 -11.55
C GLY A 155 -14.52 3.79 -10.22
N CYS A 156 -15.43 4.71 -9.90
CA CYS A 156 -16.16 4.74 -8.64
C CYS A 156 -17.27 3.70 -8.52
N GLU A 157 -17.66 3.06 -9.62
CA GLU A 157 -18.67 1.99 -9.64
C GLU A 157 -18.06 0.59 -9.54
N GLN A 158 -16.73 0.46 -9.52
CA GLN A 158 -16.06 -0.83 -9.39
C GLN A 158 -16.44 -1.54 -8.08
N ASP A 159 -16.29 -2.87 -8.08
CA ASP A 159 -16.38 -3.67 -6.87
C ASP A 159 -15.28 -3.29 -5.87
N ASN A 160 -15.62 -3.27 -4.58
CA ASN A 160 -14.70 -2.91 -3.51
C ASN A 160 -13.41 -3.74 -3.51
N TYR A 161 -13.43 -5.00 -3.93
CA TYR A 161 -12.23 -5.82 -3.91
C TYR A 161 -11.20 -5.44 -4.98
N MET A 162 -11.59 -4.63 -5.97
CA MET A 162 -10.70 -4.28 -7.08
C MET A 162 -9.47 -3.50 -6.61
N TYR A 163 -9.61 -2.54 -5.68
CA TYR A 163 -8.46 -1.77 -5.20
C TYR A 163 -7.40 -2.63 -4.49
N THR A 164 -7.78 -3.75 -3.88
CA THR A 164 -6.84 -4.68 -3.24
C THR A 164 -5.93 -5.32 -4.29
N PHE A 165 -6.48 -5.74 -5.44
CA PHE A 165 -5.67 -6.27 -6.53
C PHE A 165 -4.75 -5.21 -7.13
N GLY A 166 -5.25 -3.98 -7.34
CA GLY A 166 -4.42 -2.87 -7.80
C GLY A 166 -3.27 -2.56 -6.86
N PHE A 167 -3.51 -2.64 -5.55
CA PHE A 167 -2.48 -2.53 -4.52
C PHE A 167 -1.45 -3.65 -4.61
N GLU A 168 -1.86 -4.93 -4.63
CA GLU A 168 -0.89 -6.04 -4.60
C GLU A 168 -0.01 -6.07 -5.86
N ILE A 169 -0.57 -5.73 -7.02
CA ILE A 169 0.14 -5.73 -8.30
C ILE A 169 1.07 -4.52 -8.42
N ASN A 170 0.59 -3.33 -8.06
CA ASN A 170 1.27 -2.07 -8.39
C ASN A 170 1.85 -1.33 -7.17
N GLY A 171 1.59 -1.80 -5.96
CA GLY A 171 1.87 -1.08 -4.72
C GLY A 171 0.95 0.14 -4.55
N VAL A 172 1.42 1.12 -3.77
CA VAL A 172 0.74 2.42 -3.60
C VAL A 172 1.68 3.56 -3.94
N VAL A 173 1.11 4.65 -4.47
CA VAL A 173 1.79 5.94 -4.58
C VAL A 173 1.18 6.94 -3.60
N PRO A 174 1.90 8.00 -3.20
CA PRO A 174 1.36 9.04 -2.34
C PRO A 174 0.19 9.80 -2.98
N SER A 175 -0.79 10.24 -2.19
CA SER A 175 -1.95 11.01 -2.67
C SER A 175 -1.61 12.42 -3.15
N ASN A 176 -0.44 12.96 -2.79
CA ASN A 176 0.09 14.19 -3.37
C ASN A 176 0.80 13.96 -4.72
N CYS A 177 1.06 12.70 -5.11
CA CYS A 177 1.51 12.31 -6.44
C CYS A 177 0.31 12.14 -7.38
N ILE A 178 -0.68 11.33 -6.96
CA ILE A 178 -1.96 11.12 -7.66
C ILE A 178 -3.11 11.39 -6.68
N SER A 179 -3.89 12.45 -6.93
CA SER A 179 -4.92 12.91 -5.99
C SER A 179 -6.08 11.93 -5.80
N ASN A 180 -6.49 11.72 -4.54
CA ASN A 180 -7.72 10.98 -4.21
C ASN A 180 -9.01 11.76 -4.50
N ASN A 181 -8.92 13.07 -4.80
CA ASN A 181 -10.05 13.91 -5.15
C ASN A 181 -10.29 13.99 -6.68
N ALA A 182 -9.81 12.99 -7.42
CA ALA A 182 -10.00 12.92 -8.87
C ALA A 182 -11.46 12.54 -9.20
N ILE A 183 -12.01 13.13 -10.26
CA ILE A 183 -13.34 12.80 -10.78
C ILE A 183 -13.19 11.62 -11.74
N LEU A 184 -13.51 10.42 -11.28
CA LEU A 184 -13.49 9.17 -12.05
C LEU A 184 -14.87 8.87 -12.65
N PRO A 185 -14.98 7.95 -13.64
CA PRO A 185 -16.27 7.40 -14.05
C PRO A 185 -17.07 6.91 -12.84
N GLY A 186 -18.38 7.16 -12.83
CA GLY A 186 -19.26 6.81 -11.71
C GLY A 186 -19.17 7.72 -10.49
N HIS A 187 -18.31 8.76 -10.50
CA HIS A 187 -18.30 9.79 -9.47
C HIS A 187 -19.57 10.66 -9.57
N GLU A 188 -20.13 11.14 -8.45
CA GLU A 188 -21.37 11.94 -8.48
C GLU A 188 -21.27 13.21 -9.33
N ASP A 189 -20.08 13.81 -9.40
CA ASP A 189 -19.79 14.99 -10.24
C ASP A 189 -19.27 14.64 -11.65
N ALA A 190 -19.18 13.36 -12.02
CA ALA A 190 -18.69 12.97 -13.34
C ALA A 190 -19.75 13.21 -14.42
N PRO A 191 -19.41 13.89 -15.52
CA PRO A 191 -20.26 13.91 -16.71
C PRO A 191 -20.56 12.51 -17.24
N GLU A 192 -21.72 12.35 -17.87
CA GLU A 192 -22.03 11.10 -18.58
C GLU A 192 -20.95 10.81 -19.64
N GLY A 193 -20.45 9.57 -19.67
CA GLY A 193 -19.40 9.16 -20.61
C GLY A 193 -17.98 9.56 -20.21
N THR A 194 -17.73 10.00 -18.97
CA THR A 194 -16.37 10.07 -18.43
C THR A 194 -15.70 8.70 -18.56
N ASN A 195 -14.49 8.67 -19.10
CA ASN A 195 -13.69 7.44 -19.26
C ASN A 195 -12.62 7.36 -18.18
N MET A 196 -12.17 6.14 -17.86
CA MET A 196 -11.03 5.95 -16.98
C MET A 196 -9.78 6.65 -17.54
N PRO A 197 -9.04 7.41 -16.71
CA PRO A 197 -7.72 7.90 -17.09
C PRO A 197 -6.78 6.77 -17.45
N GLN A 198 -5.73 7.09 -18.22
CA GLN A 198 -4.63 6.15 -18.43
C GLN A 198 -3.89 5.93 -17.12
N THR A 199 -3.44 4.70 -16.88
CA THR A 199 -2.62 4.35 -15.72
C THR A 199 -1.43 5.30 -15.61
N PRO A 200 -1.29 6.04 -14.50
CA PRO A 200 -0.22 7.01 -14.35
C PRO A 200 1.15 6.34 -14.30
N THR A 201 2.11 6.92 -15.02
CA THR A 201 3.55 6.58 -14.96
C THR A 201 4.39 7.70 -14.35
N LYS A 202 3.73 8.80 -13.95
CA LYS A 202 4.37 9.96 -13.33
C LYS A 202 3.39 10.68 -12.42
N CYS A 203 3.93 11.43 -11.45
CA CYS A 203 3.11 12.25 -10.58
C CYS A 203 2.50 13.43 -11.35
N GLN A 204 1.33 13.88 -10.89
CA GLN A 204 0.67 15.09 -11.43
C GLN A 204 1.56 16.33 -11.22
N ASN A 205 2.27 16.40 -10.09
CA ASN A 205 3.37 17.33 -9.88
C ASN A 205 4.69 16.64 -10.26
N THR A 206 5.34 17.12 -11.32
CA THR A 206 6.61 16.58 -11.83
C THR A 206 7.81 16.76 -10.90
N GLU A 207 7.70 17.61 -9.87
CA GLU A 207 8.73 17.75 -8.83
C GLU A 207 8.71 16.59 -7.81
N ILE A 208 7.62 15.82 -7.77
CA ILE A 208 7.47 14.67 -6.88
C ILE A 208 7.89 13.42 -7.66
N PRO A 209 8.86 12.63 -7.15
CA PRO A 209 9.26 11.40 -7.82
C PRO A 209 8.11 10.38 -7.78
N PHE A 210 7.91 9.67 -8.89
CA PHE A 210 6.94 8.59 -8.95
C PHE A 210 7.49 7.35 -8.24
N THR A 211 7.19 7.25 -6.95
CA THR A 211 7.68 6.16 -6.09
C THR A 211 6.54 5.25 -5.67
N ARG A 212 6.67 3.97 -6.00
CA ARG A 212 5.76 2.90 -5.59
C ARG A 212 6.26 2.28 -4.29
N TYR A 213 5.44 2.40 -3.26
CA TYR A 213 5.63 1.80 -1.95
C TYR A 213 4.86 0.49 -1.86
N LEU A 214 5.27 -0.40 -0.97
CA LEU A 214 4.59 -1.67 -0.68
C LEU A 214 4.34 -2.57 -1.91
N GLN A 215 5.08 -2.37 -3.01
CA GLN A 215 4.98 -3.25 -4.16
C GLN A 215 5.33 -4.69 -3.75
N GLY A 216 4.58 -5.69 -4.20
CA GLY A 216 4.81 -7.09 -3.83
C GLY A 216 4.39 -7.47 -2.41
N PHE A 217 3.79 -6.56 -1.64
CA PHE A 217 3.05 -6.94 -0.43
C PHE A 217 1.72 -7.57 -0.83
N LYS A 218 1.30 -8.57 -0.06
CA LYS A 218 0.04 -9.30 -0.17
C LYS A 218 -0.94 -8.84 0.90
N TYR A 219 -2.23 -8.80 0.57
CA TYR A 219 -3.30 -8.49 1.52
C TYR A 219 -3.86 -9.80 2.09
N GLY A 220 -3.58 -10.04 3.37
CA GLY A 220 -3.93 -11.29 4.04
C GLY A 220 -5.06 -11.11 5.05
N GLY A 221 -6.05 -11.99 5.02
CA GLY A 221 -7.07 -12.09 6.06
C GLY A 221 -6.60 -12.92 7.26
N ILE A 222 -7.00 -12.49 8.46
CA ILE A 222 -6.80 -13.22 9.71
C ILE A 222 -8.17 -13.48 10.36
N ASN A 223 -8.32 -14.63 11.01
CA ASN A 223 -9.60 -15.08 11.56
C ASN A 223 -9.40 -15.72 12.93
N LYS A 224 -10.32 -15.44 13.87
CA LYS A 224 -10.37 -16.07 15.19
C LYS A 224 -9.07 -15.93 16.02
N VAL A 225 -8.39 -14.80 15.89
CA VAL A 225 -7.12 -14.51 16.56
C VAL A 225 -7.35 -14.09 18.00
N ASN A 226 -6.67 -14.72 18.97
CA ASN A 226 -6.69 -14.28 20.37
C ASN A 226 -5.60 -13.23 20.67
N ASN A 227 -5.51 -12.72 21.91
CA ASN A 227 -4.54 -11.67 22.23
C ASN A 227 -3.09 -12.08 21.99
N GLU A 228 -2.68 -13.29 22.40
CA GLU A 228 -1.31 -13.76 22.23
C GLU A 228 -0.95 -13.98 20.75
N GLN A 229 -1.90 -14.47 19.97
CA GLN A 229 -1.74 -14.60 18.53
C GLN A 229 -1.68 -13.24 17.84
N MET A 230 -2.45 -12.26 18.28
CA MET A 230 -2.37 -10.88 17.77
C MET A 230 -0.98 -10.27 17.94
N LYS A 231 -0.30 -10.56 19.07
CA LYS A 231 1.10 -10.14 19.28
C LYS A 231 2.06 -10.76 18.24
N LEU A 232 1.82 -12.00 17.81
CA LEU A 232 2.59 -12.63 16.73
C LEU A 232 2.42 -11.88 15.40
N TYR A 233 1.18 -11.53 15.03
CA TYR A 233 0.92 -10.75 13.83
C TYR A 233 1.63 -9.39 13.87
N LEU A 234 1.46 -8.64 14.96
CA LEU A 234 2.06 -7.32 15.13
C LEU A 234 3.59 -7.32 14.99
N THR A 235 4.26 -8.32 15.56
CA THR A 235 5.73 -8.38 15.57
C THR A 235 6.36 -8.88 14.28
N ARG A 236 5.56 -9.42 13.35
CA ARG A 236 6.05 -10.09 12.13
C ARG A 236 5.54 -9.44 10.85
N THR A 237 4.28 -9.03 10.81
CA THR A 237 3.70 -8.35 9.64
C THR A 237 3.75 -6.84 9.82
N GLY A 238 3.29 -6.34 10.96
CA GLY A 238 3.17 -4.91 11.25
C GLY A 238 1.76 -4.55 11.73
N PRO A 239 1.22 -3.37 11.39
CA PRO A 239 -0.10 -2.96 11.84
C PRO A 239 -1.19 -3.97 11.48
N VAL A 240 -2.19 -4.16 12.33
CA VAL A 240 -3.29 -5.11 12.07
C VAL A 240 -4.61 -4.36 12.03
N LEU A 241 -5.31 -4.42 10.90
CA LEU A 241 -6.66 -3.89 10.77
C LEU A 241 -7.64 -4.89 11.38
N THR A 242 -8.36 -4.52 12.43
CA THR A 242 -9.40 -5.37 13.01
C THR A 242 -10.77 -4.99 12.46
N GLY A 243 -11.54 -5.99 12.04
CA GLY A 243 -12.90 -5.79 11.55
C GLY A 243 -13.88 -5.39 12.65
N SER A 244 -14.98 -4.77 12.27
CA SER A 244 -16.08 -4.49 13.18
C SER A 244 -16.87 -5.77 13.44
N THR A 245 -16.71 -6.36 14.64
CA THR A 245 -17.75 -7.24 15.19
C THR A 245 -18.87 -6.37 15.75
N SER A 246 -20.06 -6.92 16.01
CA SER A 246 -21.25 -6.15 16.45
C SER A 246 -21.04 -5.24 17.67
N ASN A 247 -19.92 -5.39 18.38
CA ASN A 247 -19.54 -4.61 19.55
C ASN A 247 -18.16 -3.91 19.46
N GLN A 248 -17.46 -3.97 18.31
CA GLN A 248 -16.12 -3.40 18.15
C GLN A 248 -16.05 -2.40 17.00
N ASN A 249 -15.44 -1.24 17.26
CA ASN A 249 -15.09 -0.27 16.21
C ASN A 249 -13.97 -0.83 15.33
N ILE A 250 -13.93 -0.40 14.07
CA ILE A 250 -12.80 -0.64 13.18
C ILE A 250 -11.59 0.09 13.77
N ASN A 251 -10.54 -0.67 14.07
CA ASN A 251 -9.31 -0.16 14.67
C ASN A 251 -8.12 -0.71 13.89
N ILE A 252 -7.01 0.03 13.89
CA ILE A 252 -5.73 -0.52 13.47
C ILE A 252 -4.87 -0.68 14.72
N ILE A 253 -4.59 -1.92 15.11
CA ILE A 253 -3.71 -2.23 16.24
C ILE A 253 -2.26 -1.99 15.80
N ILE A 254 -1.53 -1.21 16.59
CA ILE A 254 -0.16 -0.78 16.30
C ILE A 254 0.84 -1.14 17.41
N GLY A 255 0.39 -1.83 18.45
CA GLY A 255 1.23 -2.23 19.57
C GLY A 255 0.44 -2.63 20.80
N TRP A 256 1.15 -2.94 21.88
CA TRP A 256 0.58 -3.18 23.20
C TRP A 256 1.50 -2.65 24.30
N GLU A 257 0.94 -2.46 25.49
CA GLU A 257 1.71 -2.16 26.69
C GLU A 257 1.01 -2.70 27.93
N THR A 258 1.80 -2.96 28.97
CA THR A 258 1.26 -3.23 30.30
C THR A 258 0.90 -1.90 30.96
N GLY A 259 -0.38 -1.69 31.23
CA GLY A 259 -0.87 -0.47 31.89
C GLY A 259 -0.42 -0.36 33.34
N GLN A 260 -0.54 0.84 33.92
CA GLN A 260 -0.08 1.14 35.30
C GLN A 260 -0.74 0.26 36.39
N LYS A 261 -1.92 -0.29 36.10
CA LYS A 261 -2.67 -1.18 37.01
C LYS A 261 -2.37 -2.68 36.76
N GLY A 262 -1.40 -3.00 35.91
CA GLY A 262 -0.97 -4.37 35.59
C GLY A 262 -1.77 -5.08 34.50
N GLY A 263 -2.83 -4.47 33.95
CA GLY A 263 -3.58 -5.03 32.82
C GLY A 263 -2.93 -4.67 31.49
N GLU A 264 -2.85 -5.63 30.57
CA GLU A 264 -2.38 -5.40 29.20
C GLU A 264 -3.43 -4.66 28.36
N GLN A 265 -2.95 -3.77 27.51
CA GLN A 265 -3.77 -2.91 26.66
C GLN A 265 -3.19 -2.87 25.25
N TRP A 266 -4.06 -2.90 24.25
CA TRP A 266 -3.71 -2.57 22.88
C TRP A 266 -3.51 -1.08 22.74
N ILE A 267 -2.54 -0.72 21.91
CA ILE A 267 -2.37 0.63 21.38
C ILE A 267 -2.96 0.59 19.98
N VAL A 268 -3.96 1.42 19.73
CA VAL A 268 -4.70 1.45 18.47
C VAL A 268 -4.67 2.83 17.85
N ALA A 269 -4.66 2.88 16.52
CA ALA A 269 -5.10 4.05 15.78
C ALA A 269 -6.62 3.96 15.63
N ASN A 270 -7.34 4.71 16.47
CA ASN A 270 -8.80 4.72 16.47
C ASN A 270 -9.32 5.71 15.44
N GLN A 271 -10.27 5.26 14.61
CA GLN A 271 -10.91 6.08 13.60
C GLN A 271 -11.86 7.09 14.26
N LYS A 272 -11.70 8.36 13.92
CA LYS A 272 -12.58 9.46 14.34
C LYS A 272 -13.30 10.03 13.11
N ILE A 273 -14.61 10.19 13.23
CA ILE A 273 -15.47 10.72 12.17
C ILE A 273 -15.81 12.17 12.50
N LEU A 274 -15.55 13.07 11.56
CA LEU A 274 -15.87 14.49 11.66
C LEU A 274 -16.92 14.85 10.60
N SER A 275 -17.96 15.58 10.99
CA SER A 275 -18.87 16.19 10.03
C SER A 275 -18.30 17.53 9.55
N VAL A 276 -18.09 17.67 8.24
CA VAL A 276 -17.52 18.85 7.60
C VAL A 276 -18.56 19.52 6.71
N GLY A 277 -18.58 20.86 6.69
CA GLY A 277 -19.50 21.64 5.86
C GLY A 277 -20.86 21.92 6.52
N SER A 278 -21.81 22.43 5.73
CA SER A 278 -23.16 22.77 6.19
C SER A 278 -24.20 22.55 5.09
N GLY A 279 -25.47 22.35 5.48
CA GLY A 279 -26.56 22.12 4.53
C GLY A 279 -26.32 20.89 3.64
N ASN A 280 -26.51 21.07 2.33
CA ASN A 280 -26.36 20.01 1.33
C ASN A 280 -24.90 19.69 0.97
N GLU A 281 -23.94 20.49 1.43
CA GLU A 281 -22.50 20.26 1.24
C GLU A 281 -21.87 19.53 2.43
N ARG A 282 -22.68 19.06 3.38
CA ARG A 282 -22.20 18.29 4.52
C ARG A 282 -21.70 16.92 4.05
N TYR A 283 -20.50 16.57 4.45
CA TYR A 283 -19.93 15.23 4.27
C TYR A 283 -19.20 14.78 5.55
N PHE A 284 -18.83 13.51 5.60
CA PHE A 284 -17.99 12.97 6.67
C PHE A 284 -16.53 12.91 6.23
N ASP A 285 -15.64 13.39 7.10
CA ASP A 285 -14.19 13.27 6.96
C ASP A 285 -13.67 12.37 8.09
N ILE A 286 -12.57 11.67 7.84
CA ILE A 286 -12.00 10.71 8.78
C ILE A 286 -10.56 11.11 9.12
N TYR A 287 -10.21 10.94 10.39
CA TYR A 287 -8.85 11.04 10.88
C TYR A 287 -8.61 10.01 11.98
N TYR A 288 -7.36 9.82 12.41
CA TYR A 288 -7.02 8.80 13.41
C TYR A 288 -6.29 9.43 14.60
N GLU A 289 -6.59 8.92 15.78
CA GLU A 289 -5.93 9.27 17.04
C GLU A 289 -5.41 8.00 17.73
N GLU A 290 -4.28 8.10 18.44
CA GLU A 290 -3.83 7.01 19.31
C GLU A 290 -4.79 6.85 20.50
N GLU A 291 -5.26 5.63 20.72
CA GLU A 291 -6.06 5.25 21.89
C GLU A 291 -5.51 3.95 22.50
N LYS A 292 -5.81 3.73 23.78
CA LYS A 292 -5.49 2.49 24.48
C LYS A 292 -6.78 1.76 24.84
N ILE A 293 -6.92 0.53 24.37
CA ILE A 293 -8.07 -0.33 24.67
C ILE A 293 -7.60 -1.57 25.43
N PRO A 294 -8.34 -2.07 26.43
CA PRO A 294 -7.93 -3.26 27.16
C PRO A 294 -7.89 -4.49 26.25
N PHE A 295 -7.06 -5.47 26.61
CA PHE A 295 -7.16 -6.80 26.03
C PHE A 295 -8.55 -7.39 26.26
N ILE A 296 -9.03 -8.21 25.31
CA ILE A 296 -10.30 -8.90 25.54
C ILE A 296 -10.07 -9.97 26.62
N THR A 297 -10.97 -10.02 27.60
CA THR A 297 -10.92 -10.97 28.71
C THR A 297 -12.03 -12.03 28.58
N ASP A 298 -11.81 -13.19 29.20
CA ASP A 298 -12.70 -14.36 29.14
C ASP A 298 -14.08 -14.17 29.80
N GLU A 299 -14.41 -12.98 30.30
CA GLU A 299 -15.74 -12.71 30.89
C GLU A 299 -16.90 -12.88 29.88
N TYR A 300 -16.61 -12.93 28.57
CA TYR A 300 -17.61 -13.10 27.50
C TYR A 300 -17.17 -14.10 26.40
N PRO A 301 -17.22 -15.43 26.64
CA PRO A 301 -16.49 -16.45 25.87
C PRO A 301 -16.86 -16.63 24.38
N ASN A 302 -17.97 -16.08 23.90
CA ASN A 302 -18.40 -16.25 22.50
C ASN A 302 -17.99 -15.08 21.57
N ASP A 303 -17.42 -14.00 22.11
CA ASP A 303 -17.08 -12.76 21.36
C ASP A 303 -15.57 -12.38 21.45
N VAL A 304 -14.69 -13.31 21.86
CA VAL A 304 -13.32 -12.98 22.36
C VAL A 304 -12.22 -13.00 21.28
N LEU A 305 -12.56 -13.11 20.00
CA LEU A 305 -11.56 -13.31 18.95
C LEU A 305 -11.60 -12.21 17.89
N TYR A 306 -10.42 -11.82 17.43
CA TYR A 306 -10.23 -10.84 16.38
C TYR A 306 -10.31 -11.48 15.00
N ASN A 307 -11.02 -10.81 14.11
CA ASN A 307 -10.92 -11.00 12.67
C ASN A 307 -10.36 -9.72 12.07
N GLY A 308 -9.65 -9.82 10.96
CA GLY A 308 -8.99 -8.64 10.42
C GLY A 308 -8.18 -8.90 9.17
N SER A 309 -7.31 -7.95 8.88
CA SER A 309 -6.41 -7.97 7.73
C SER A 309 -5.02 -7.49 8.12
N VAL A 310 -4.02 -8.04 7.45
CA VAL A 310 -2.61 -7.65 7.52
C VAL A 310 -2.05 -7.49 6.12
N LEU A 311 -0.98 -6.71 5.97
CA LEU A 311 -0.15 -6.75 4.78
C LEU A 311 1.11 -7.53 5.10
N TYR A 312 1.56 -8.39 4.19
CA TYR A 312 2.75 -9.18 4.42
C TYR A 312 3.53 -9.41 3.13
N CYS A 313 4.80 -9.78 3.25
CA CYS A 313 5.62 -10.26 2.14
C CYS A 313 6.18 -11.62 2.55
N ASP A 314 6.14 -12.59 1.64
CA ASP A 314 6.69 -13.94 1.82
C ASP A 314 8.17 -13.99 1.39
N GLY A 315 9.00 -13.17 2.06
CA GLY A 315 10.43 -13.08 1.77
C GLY A 315 11.04 -11.76 2.20
N SER A 316 12.08 -11.32 1.51
CA SER A 316 12.59 -9.96 1.65
C SER A 316 11.59 -8.99 1.06
N CYS A 317 10.91 -8.21 1.90
CA CYS A 317 10.06 -7.13 1.45
C CYS A 317 10.87 -6.19 0.55
N PRO A 318 10.42 -5.92 -0.68
CA PRO A 318 11.19 -5.11 -1.59
C PRO A 318 11.25 -3.66 -1.11
N ASP A 319 12.37 -3.01 -1.43
CA ASP A 319 12.52 -1.57 -1.28
C ASP A 319 11.53 -0.84 -2.21
N PRO A 320 11.13 0.41 -1.87
CA PRO A 320 10.33 1.23 -2.76
C PRO A 320 10.98 1.38 -4.15
N VAL A 321 10.17 1.34 -5.21
CA VAL A 321 10.63 1.50 -6.59
C VAL A 321 10.35 2.93 -7.06
N THR A 322 11.41 3.68 -7.33
CA THR A 322 11.31 5.02 -7.94
C THR A 322 11.55 4.93 -9.44
N GLU A 323 10.60 5.40 -10.23
CA GLU A 323 10.82 5.58 -11.68
C GLU A 323 11.53 6.90 -11.90
N ASP A 324 12.84 6.82 -12.15
CA ASP A 324 13.62 7.99 -12.54
C ASP A 324 13.22 8.42 -13.96
N SER A 325 12.91 9.71 -14.10
CA SER A 325 12.62 10.37 -15.39
C SER A 325 13.84 10.45 -16.34
N ASP A 326 14.96 9.80 -16.01
CA ASP A 326 16.22 9.90 -16.73
C ASP A 326 16.45 8.76 -17.75
N LYS A 327 15.50 7.83 -17.94
CA LYS A 327 15.57 6.85 -19.05
C LYS A 327 15.50 7.48 -20.45
N ASP A 328 15.19 8.76 -20.55
CA ASP A 328 15.26 9.52 -21.80
C ASP A 328 16.69 9.99 -22.16
N LYS A 329 17.71 9.74 -21.32
CA LYS A 329 19.12 10.08 -21.65
C LYS A 329 19.95 8.93 -22.21
N GLU A 330 19.51 7.68 -22.05
CA GLU A 330 20.25 6.52 -22.57
C GLU A 330 19.84 6.13 -24.01
N GLN A 331 18.71 6.62 -24.53
CA GLN A 331 18.29 6.36 -25.91
C GLN A 331 18.86 7.34 -26.96
N GLU A 332 19.50 8.44 -26.55
CA GLU A 332 20.18 9.37 -27.48
C GLU A 332 21.65 8.97 -27.77
N GLN A 333 22.23 7.98 -27.07
CA GLN A 333 23.61 7.52 -27.33
C GLN A 333 23.71 6.23 -28.17
N GLU A 334 22.61 5.55 -28.49
CA GLU A 334 22.60 4.35 -29.34
C GLU A 334 22.16 4.60 -30.80
N GLN A 335 21.92 5.85 -31.21
CA GLN A 335 21.54 6.20 -32.60
C GLN A 335 22.65 6.85 -33.45
N GLU A 336 23.91 6.83 -33.00
CA GLU A 336 25.04 7.27 -33.83
C GLU A 336 26.12 6.17 -33.97
N GLN A 337 25.71 4.97 -34.41
CA GLN A 337 26.67 4.00 -34.95
C GLN A 337 26.04 3.02 -35.95
N VAL A 338 25.59 3.53 -37.11
CA VAL A 338 25.31 2.69 -38.29
C VAL A 338 25.79 3.40 -39.56
N VAL A 339 27.09 3.29 -39.86
CA VAL A 339 27.73 3.01 -41.18
C VAL A 339 29.17 2.63 -40.80
N ASP A 340 29.82 1.54 -41.19
CA ASP A 340 29.84 0.84 -42.45
C ASP A 340 30.58 -0.50 -42.23
N CYS A 341 30.22 -1.54 -42.99
CA CYS A 341 31.11 -2.59 -43.51
C CYS A 341 30.28 -3.76 -44.07
N LEU A 342 29.76 -3.60 -45.29
CA LEU A 342 29.46 -4.74 -46.17
C LEU A 342 30.67 -4.99 -47.09
N LYS A 343 31.42 -6.06 -46.80
CA LYS A 343 32.33 -6.76 -47.73
C LYS A 343 31.44 -7.48 -48.79
N THR A 344 31.70 -7.55 -50.09
CA THR A 344 32.90 -7.70 -50.99
C THR A 344 32.35 -7.72 -52.46
N PRO A 345 33.12 -7.91 -53.56
CA PRO A 345 34.56 -8.18 -53.74
C PRO A 345 35.28 -7.28 -54.78
N ASP A 346 36.61 -7.43 -54.84
CA ASP A 346 37.53 -6.94 -55.87
C ASP A 346 37.97 -5.45 -55.78
N ASP A 347 38.93 -5.16 -54.90
CA ASP A 347 39.97 -4.17 -55.20
C ASP A 347 41.24 -4.39 -54.33
N PRO A 348 42.45 -4.53 -54.92
CA PRO A 348 43.69 -4.65 -54.18
C PRO A 348 44.38 -3.29 -54.08
N ASP A 349 43.94 -2.43 -53.17
CA ASP A 349 44.76 -1.29 -52.74
C ASP A 349 44.35 -0.81 -51.34
N CYS A 350 44.98 -1.38 -50.33
CA CYS A 350 45.05 -0.78 -48.99
C CYS A 350 46.52 -0.55 -48.68
N THR A 351 47.01 0.64 -49.03
CA THR A 351 48.29 1.14 -48.55
C THR A 351 48.09 1.92 -47.25
N ASP A 352 48.69 1.39 -46.19
CA ASP A 352 49.07 2.12 -44.97
C ASP A 352 50.09 3.21 -45.32
N GLU A 353 49.83 4.44 -44.88
CA GLU A 353 50.73 5.58 -44.66
C GLU A 353 49.85 6.63 -43.95
N SER A 354 50.18 7.40 -42.92
CA SER A 354 51.42 7.86 -42.29
C SER A 354 50.96 8.68 -41.04
N ALA A 355 51.56 8.49 -39.86
CA ALA A 355 52.62 9.33 -39.26
C ALA A 355 52.24 10.78 -38.85
N ASP A 356 52.42 11.02 -37.54
CA ASP A 356 53.00 12.21 -36.87
C ASP A 356 52.27 13.56 -36.77
N LYS A 357 51.98 13.93 -35.51
CA LYS A 357 52.45 15.15 -34.78
C LYS A 357 51.90 15.11 -33.34
N ALA A 358 52.70 14.87 -32.30
CA ALA A 358 53.66 15.77 -31.63
C ALA A 358 52.99 16.90 -30.79
N ASP A 359 52.96 16.65 -29.48
CA ASP A 359 53.16 17.52 -28.30
C ASP A 359 52.74 18.99 -28.31
N GLN A 360 51.96 19.36 -27.27
CA GLN A 360 52.30 20.53 -26.46
C GLN A 360 51.75 20.42 -25.02
N ASP A 361 52.69 20.48 -24.08
CA ASP A 361 52.54 20.58 -22.63
C ASP A 361 51.74 21.81 -22.15
N GLY A 362 51.10 21.67 -20.98
CA GLY A 362 50.50 22.78 -20.24
C GLY A 362 50.13 22.42 -18.81
N THR A 363 51.14 22.35 -17.93
CA THR A 363 51.00 22.32 -16.45
C THR A 363 50.26 23.56 -15.91
N GLY A 364 49.36 23.36 -14.95
CA GLY A 364 48.73 24.43 -14.17
C GLY A 364 48.20 23.96 -12.81
N LEU A 365 48.85 24.44 -11.75
CA LEU A 365 48.69 24.18 -10.32
C LEU A 365 47.39 24.76 -9.68
N ILE A 366 46.92 24.09 -8.61
CA ILE A 366 46.38 24.58 -7.32
C ILE A 366 45.18 25.55 -7.31
N SER A 367 44.08 25.12 -6.66
CA SER A 367 43.45 25.89 -5.56
C SER A 367 42.45 25.03 -4.77
N ALA A 368 42.83 24.71 -3.53
CA ALA A 368 41.91 24.25 -2.49
C ALA A 368 41.17 25.45 -1.89
N VAL A 369 39.85 25.37 -1.72
CA VAL A 369 39.13 26.17 -0.71
C VAL A 369 38.07 25.32 -0.03
N LEU A 370 38.40 24.97 1.20
CA LEU A 370 37.52 24.52 2.27
C LEU A 370 36.66 25.72 2.73
N ARG A 371 35.33 25.56 2.86
CA ARG A 371 34.53 26.44 3.74
C ARG A 371 33.53 25.63 4.57
N ILE A 372 33.95 25.46 5.81
CA ILE A 372 33.12 25.23 6.99
C ILE A 372 32.27 26.49 7.21
N MET A 373 30.97 26.33 7.47
CA MET A 373 30.18 27.33 8.20
C MET A 373 29.41 26.66 9.34
N ILE A 374 29.86 27.01 10.55
CA ILE A 374 29.18 26.88 11.83
C ILE A 374 28.42 28.19 12.04
N VAL A 375 27.10 28.14 12.28
CA VAL A 375 26.33 29.18 12.99
C VAL A 375 25.16 28.45 13.67
N ALA A 376 25.29 28.07 14.95
CA ALA A 376 24.99 28.83 16.17
C ALA A 376 23.49 28.88 16.52
N LEU A 377 23.17 28.10 17.55
CA LEU A 377 21.98 28.17 18.39
C LEU A 377 21.73 29.60 18.89
N VAL A 378 20.50 30.09 18.78
CA VAL A 378 19.99 31.18 19.62
C VAL A 378 18.62 30.76 20.17
N LEU A 379 18.62 30.39 21.46
CA LEU A 379 17.46 30.34 22.33
C LEU A 379 17.14 31.76 22.80
N PRO A 380 15.85 32.14 22.88
CA PRO A 380 15.38 33.07 23.89
C PRO A 380 14.55 32.31 24.93
N ALA A 381 15.14 32.17 26.12
CA ALA A 381 14.37 32.22 27.35
C ALA A 381 13.85 33.66 27.54
N ILE A 382 12.64 33.81 28.08
CA ILE A 382 12.06 34.95 28.82
C ILE A 382 10.52 34.84 28.69
N VAL A 383 9.66 34.98 29.69
CA VAL A 383 9.74 35.23 31.14
C VAL A 383 8.33 34.95 31.70
N LEU A 384 8.28 34.42 32.93
CA LEU A 384 7.11 34.38 33.80
C LEU A 384 6.59 35.79 34.13
N PHE A 385 5.28 36.03 34.01
CA PHE A 385 4.60 37.00 34.85
C PHE A 385 3.16 36.55 35.16
N VAL A 386 2.93 36.36 36.46
CA VAL A 386 1.68 36.34 37.26
C VAL A 386 0.66 35.24 36.97
#